data_AF-A0A7K0U384-F1
#
_entry.id   AF-A0A7K0U384-F1
#
_cell.length_a   1.000
_cell.length_b   1.000
_cell.length_c   1.000
_cell.angle_alpha   90.00
_cell.angle_beta   90.00
_cell.angle_gamma   90.00
#
_symmetry.space_group_name_H-M   'P 1'
#
loop_
_entity.id
_entity.type
_entity.pdbx_description
1 polymer ?
#
loop_
_entity_poly.entity_id
_entity_poly.type
_entity_poly.pdbx_seq_one_letter_code
_entity_poly.pdbx_strand_id
1 'polypeptide(L)' 'MADTFPRQYARTQRLTLGEPRNLSVSPDGKRVVFCRSRGGSDPVNCLWLLDIATGEERLVA' A
#
# COMPACT_ATOMS: atom_id res chain seq x y z
N MET A 1 20.23 14.34 -15.08
CA MET A 1 20.10 14.98 -13.76
C MET A 1 19.98 13.87 -12.72
N ALA A 2 20.85 13.81 -11.72
CA ALA A 2 20.83 12.74 -10.72
C ALA A 2 19.59 12.84 -9.81
N ASP A 3 19.01 11.70 -9.41
CA ASP A 3 17.89 11.66 -8.47
C ASP A 3 18.41 11.90 -7.05
N THR A 4 18.42 13.16 -6.62
CA THR A 4 18.98 13.58 -5.33
C THR A 4 18.08 13.18 -4.16
N PHE A 5 18.66 13.09 -2.96
CA PHE A 5 17.90 12.78 -1.75
C PHE A 5 16.66 13.69 -1.56
N PRO A 6 16.73 15.04 -1.66
CA PRO A 6 15.53 15.87 -1.54
C PRO A 6 14.44 15.55 -2.57
N ARG A 7 14.82 15.19 -3.80
CA ARG A 7 13.86 14.80 -4.85
C ARG A 7 13.22 13.45 -4.57
N GLN A 8 14.01 12.46 -4.14
CA GLN A 8 13.50 11.15 -3.74
C GLN A 8 12.57 11.25 -2.53
N TYR A 9 12.98 12.01 -1.50
CA TYR A 9 12.22 12.22 -0.27
C TYR A 9 10.89 12.93 -0.55
N ALA A 10 10.87 13.92 -1.44
CA ALA A 10 9.64 14.57 -1.87
C ALA A 10 8.73 13.64 -2.69
N ARG A 11 9.26 12.93 -3.70
CA ARG A 11 8.49 12.05 -4.59
C ARG A 11 7.79 10.91 -3.86
N THR A 12 8.43 10.38 -2.81
CA THR A 12 7.93 9.25 -2.01
C THR A 12 7.11 9.68 -0.79
N GLN A 13 6.83 10.99 -0.67
CA GLN A 13 6.21 11.61 0.50
C GLN A 13 6.86 11.15 1.81
N ARG A 14 8.15 11.47 1.98
CA ARG A 14 8.95 11.07 3.14
C ARG A 14 9.11 9.55 3.26
N LEU A 15 9.14 8.85 2.13
CA LEU A 15 9.25 7.38 2.05
C LEU A 15 8.07 6.63 2.70
N THR A 16 6.88 7.24 2.73
CA THR A 16 5.66 6.65 3.32
C THR A 16 4.69 6.08 2.29
N LEU A 17 4.87 6.40 1.00
CA LEU A 17 4.09 5.77 -0.06
C LEU A 17 4.40 4.28 -0.11
N GLY A 18 3.36 3.46 -0.24
CA GLY A 18 3.44 2.00 -0.19
C GLY A 18 3.24 1.41 1.21
N GLU A 19 3.09 2.22 2.26
CA GLU A 19 2.73 1.71 3.58
C GLU A 19 1.23 1.36 3.67
N PRO A 20 0.86 0.13 4.09
CA PRO A 20 -0.53 -0.23 4.37
C PRO A 20 -1.13 0.66 5.47
N ARG A 21 -2.36 1.13 5.27
CA ARG A 21 -3.13 1.93 6.23
C ARG A 21 -4.59 1.51 6.25
N ASN A 22 -5.33 1.95 7.27
CA ASN A 22 -6.77 1.71 7.43
C ASN A 22 -7.14 0.21 7.34
N LEU A 23 -6.44 -0.64 8.08
CA LEU A 23 -6.64 -2.08 8.06
C LEU A 23 -7.98 -2.46 8.69
N SER A 24 -8.69 -3.42 8.09
CA SER A 24 -9.85 -4.07 8.68
C SER A 24 -9.83 -5.56 8.39
N VAL A 25 -10.15 -6.36 9.40
CA VAL A 25 -10.24 -7.82 9.30
C VAL A 25 -11.70 -8.21 9.07
N SER A 26 -11.96 -9.19 8.21
CA SER A 26 -13.31 -9.73 8.03
C SER A 26 -13.79 -10.44 9.31
N PRO A 27 -15.10 -10.47 9.61
CA PRO A 27 -15.61 -11.11 10.83
C PRO A 27 -15.25 -12.61 10.95
N ASP A 28 -15.07 -13.30 9.83
CA ASP A 28 -14.66 -14.71 9.77
C ASP A 28 -13.13 -14.90 9.84
N GLY A 29 -12.35 -13.81 9.91
CA GLY A 29 -10.90 -13.83 10.00
C GLY A 29 -10.17 -14.26 8.72
N LYS A 30 -10.89 -14.52 7.62
CA LYS A 30 -10.29 -15.09 6.40
C LYS A 30 -9.65 -14.06 5.48
N ARG A 31 -9.98 -12.78 5.67
CA ARG A 31 -9.55 -11.70 4.77
C ARG A 31 -9.16 -10.46 5.57
N VAL A 32 -8.20 -9.71 5.03
CA VAL A 32 -7.86 -8.37 5.51
C VAL A 32 -7.97 -7.39 4.35
N VAL A 33 -8.69 -6.29 4.56
CA VAL A 33 -8.71 -5.16 3.63
C VAL A 33 -7.86 -4.03 4.17
N PHE A 34 -7.15 -3.32 3.29
CA PHE A 34 -6.32 -2.18 3.65
C PHE A 34 -6.11 -1.26 2.45
N CYS A 35 -5.74 -0.01 2.71
CA CYS A 35 -5.35 0.94 1.67
C CYS A 35 -3.83 0.95 1.53
N ARG A 36 -3.31 0.89 0.30
CA ARG A 36 -1.88 0.99 -0.03
C ARG A 36 -1.73 1.51 -1.45
N SER A 37 -0.73 2.34 -1.72
CA SER A 37 -0.40 2.68 -3.10
C SER A 37 0.20 1.48 -3.86
N ARG A 38 0.22 1.54 -5.20
CA ARG A 38 0.80 0.44 -6.01
C ARG A 38 2.33 0.36 -5.92
N GLY A 39 2.98 1.42 -5.43
CA GLY A 39 4.41 1.46 -5.22
C GLY A 39 4.87 2.71 -4.50
N GLY A 40 6.14 2.74 -4.09
CA GLY A 40 6.72 3.79 -3.23
C GLY A 40 6.84 5.19 -3.84
N SER A 41 6.36 5.38 -5.08
CA SER A 41 6.27 6.70 -5.72
C SER A 41 4.91 6.97 -6.36
N ASP A 42 3.94 6.06 -6.16
CA ASP A 42 2.55 6.25 -6.57
C ASP A 42 1.79 6.95 -5.43
N PRO A 43 1.31 8.19 -5.62
CA PRO A 43 0.58 8.90 -4.59
C PRO A 43 -0.87 8.40 -4.43
N VAL A 44 -1.37 7.56 -5.34
CA VAL A 44 -2.75 7.07 -5.30
C VAL A 44 -2.86 5.92 -4.31
N ASN A 45 -3.68 6.07 -3.29
CA ASN A 45 -4.08 4.95 -2.44
C ASN A 45 -5.09 4.08 -3.18
N CYS A 46 -4.86 2.79 -3.17
CA CYS A 46 -5.78 1.79 -3.69
C CYS A 46 -6.25 0.87 -2.58
N LEU A 47 -7.41 0.23 -2.79
CA LEU A 47 -7.92 -0.77 -1.86
C LEU A 47 -7.36 -2.14 -2.25
N TRP A 48 -6.81 -2.83 -1.25
CA TRP A 48 -6.24 -4.16 -1.37
C TRP A 48 -6.97 -5.15 -0.48
N LEU A 49 -6.98 -6.40 -0.90
CA LEU A 49 -7.47 -7.55 -0.15
C LEU A 49 -6.36 -8.58 -0.01
N LEU A 50 -6.06 -8.98 1.22
CA LEU A 50 -5.22 -10.13 1.53
C LEU A 50 -6.11 -11.32 1.88
N ASP A 51 -5.89 -12.46 1.21
CA ASP A 51 -6.42 -13.75 1.64
C ASP A 51 -5.48 -14.36 2.67
N ILE A 52 -5.99 -14.70 3.86
CA ILE A 52 -5.17 -15.21 4.97
C ILE A 52 -4.72 -16.65 4.73
N ALA A 53 -5.49 -17.45 4.01
CA ALA A 53 -5.16 -18.85 3.79
C ALA A 53 -4.03 -19.00 2.77
N THR A 54 -4.02 -18.17 1.72
CA THR A 54 -3.00 -18.24 0.65
C THR A 54 -1.87 -17.23 0.83
N GLY A 55 -2.09 -16.15 1.57
CA GLY A 55 -1.18 -15.02 1.66
C GLY A 55 -1.17 -14.12 0.42
N GLU A 56 -2.09 -14.35 -0.53
CA GLU A 56 -2.16 -13.57 -1.76
C GLU A 56 -2.83 -12.21 -1.54
N GLU A 57 -2.19 -11.17 -2.07
CA GLU A 57 -2.75 -9.83 -2.13
C GLU A 57 -3.32 -9.55 -3.52
N ARG A 58 -4.51 -8.94 -3.57
CA ARG A 58 -5.09 -8.45 -4.82
C ARG A 58 -5.61 -7.03 -4.69
N LEU A 59 -5.46 -6.27 -5.77
CA LEU A 59 -6.05 -4.94 -5.94
C LEU A 59 -7.55 -5.08 -6.21
N VAL A 60 -8.39 -4.30 -5.52
CA VAL A 60 -9.85 -4.34 -5.68
C VAL A 60 -10.47 -3.02 -6.17
N ALA A 61 -9.85 -1.87 -5.89
CA ALA A 61 -10.25 -0.55 -6.40
C ALA A 61 -9.07 0.43 -6.41
#